data_AF-A0A7C9ELE3-F1
#
_entry.id   AF-A0A7C9ELE3-F1
#
_cell.length_a   1.000
_cell.length_b   1.000
_cell.length_c   1.000
_cell.angle_alpha   90.00
_cell.angle_beta   90.00
_cell.angle_gamma   90.00
#
_symmetry.space_group_name_H-M   'P 1'
#
loop_
_entity.id
_entity.type
_entity.pdbx_description
1 polymer ?
#
loop_
_entity_poly.entity_id
_entity_poly.type
_entity_poly.pdbx_seq_one_letter_code
_entity_poly.pdbx_strand_id
1 'polypeptide(L)'
;ANSVAGSVAGKEFDGEKEMNAKDLEDEKEAYSSGEWKERVEKWKTRQEKKGLVNTYEAPNDQGEEDEFLMAEARQPLWRKVPISSSKISPYRIVIVMRLVILIFFFRFRILTPAEDAYPLWLISVICEIWFALSWILDQFPKWFPINRETYLDRLSLRFDREGEPNKLAPVDFFVSTVDPLKEPPIITANTVLSILSVDYPVEKVSCYVSDDGASMLLFDTLAETAEFARRWVPFCKKYSIEPRAPEFYFNQKMDYLKDKVQATFVKDRRAMKREYEEFKVRINALVAKAQKKPEEGWVMQDGSPWPGNNTRDHPGMIQVYLGSEGALDVEGKELPKLVYVSREKRPGYQHHKKAGAMNALVRVSAVLTNAPFLLNLDCDHYINNSKAVREAMCFLMDPQFGKKLCYVQFPQRFDG
;
A
#
# COMPACT_ATOMS: atom_id res chain seq x y z
N ALA A 1 66.24 -45.43 0.96
CA ALA A 1 65.88 -46.57 1.84
C ALA A 1 64.41 -46.41 2.23
N ASN A 2 63.60 -47.43 1.89
CA ASN A 2 62.37 -47.98 2.53
C ASN A 2 61.49 -47.03 3.36
N SER A 3 60.15 -47.05 3.41
CA SER A 3 59.05 -47.99 3.08
C SER A 3 57.78 -47.24 3.54
N VAL A 4 56.72 -47.01 2.74
CA VAL A 4 55.50 -47.84 2.52
C VAL A 4 54.72 -48.30 3.78
N ALA A 5 53.38 -48.17 3.65
CA ALA A 5 52.23 -48.70 4.42
C ALA A 5 51.67 -47.77 5.52
N GLY A 6 50.38 -47.46 5.65
CA GLY A 6 49.14 -47.97 5.03
C GLY A 6 48.09 -48.26 6.12
N SER A 7 46.84 -47.81 5.93
CA SER A 7 45.57 -48.36 6.47
C SER A 7 44.74 -47.60 7.54
N VAL A 8 43.60 -47.06 7.07
CA VAL A 8 42.17 -47.27 7.49
C VAL A 8 41.68 -46.98 8.93
N ALA A 9 40.70 -46.05 8.97
CA ALA A 9 39.47 -45.91 9.77
C ALA A 9 39.48 -45.64 11.29
N GLY A 10 38.82 -44.52 11.65
CA GLY A 10 38.19 -44.27 12.95
C GLY A 10 37.21 -43.10 12.83
N LYS A 11 35.92 -43.36 13.03
CA LYS A 11 34.80 -42.41 13.03
C LYS A 11 34.95 -41.34 14.12
N GLU A 12 34.77 -40.06 13.78
CA GLU A 12 34.35 -39.04 14.75
C GLU A 12 32.87 -38.71 14.54
N PHE A 13 32.15 -38.69 15.65
CA PHE A 13 30.72 -38.47 15.78
C PHE A 13 30.33 -37.04 15.42
N ASP A 14 29.24 -36.90 14.65
CA ASP A 14 28.55 -35.63 14.38
C ASP A 14 28.15 -34.93 15.69
N GLY A 15 28.51 -33.66 15.80
CA GLY A 15 27.94 -32.73 16.77
C GLY A 15 26.53 -32.32 16.35
N GLU A 16 25.55 -32.63 17.18
CA GLU A 16 24.18 -32.10 17.06
C GLU A 16 24.22 -30.56 17.05
N LYS A 17 23.83 -29.96 15.92
CA LYS A 17 23.41 -28.56 15.88
C LYS A 17 22.03 -28.47 16.52
N GLU A 18 21.93 -27.82 17.68
CA GLU A 18 20.64 -27.35 18.21
C GLU A 18 20.02 -26.38 17.19
N MET A 19 18.99 -26.84 16.47
CA MET A 19 18.10 -25.96 15.71
C MET A 19 17.25 -25.14 16.68
N ASN A 20 17.23 -23.83 16.49
CA ASN A 20 16.45 -22.91 17.30
C ASN A 20 14.95 -23.14 17.02
N ALA A 21 14.11 -23.12 18.06
CA ALA A 21 12.67 -23.40 17.95
C ALA A 21 11.94 -22.49 16.94
N LYS A 22 12.48 -21.29 16.72
CA LYS A 22 11.98 -20.34 15.74
C LYS A 22 12.26 -20.76 14.29
N ASP A 23 13.43 -21.34 14.03
CA ASP A 23 13.81 -21.81 12.69
C ASP A 23 13.00 -23.07 12.31
N LEU A 24 12.66 -23.91 13.29
CA LEU A 24 11.76 -25.06 13.16
C LEU A 24 10.29 -24.66 12.93
N GLU A 25 9.82 -23.57 13.53
CA GLU A 25 8.48 -23.02 13.28
C GLU A 25 8.41 -22.32 11.91
N ASP A 26 9.43 -21.55 11.55
CA ASP A 26 9.53 -20.88 10.24
C ASP A 26 9.67 -21.91 9.10
N GLU A 27 10.43 -23.00 9.29
CA GLU A 27 10.46 -24.13 8.33
C GLU A 27 9.13 -24.89 8.28
N LYS A 28 8.45 -25.12 9.41
CA LYS A 28 7.12 -25.77 9.41
C LYS A 28 6.05 -24.92 8.73
N GLU A 29 6.05 -23.61 8.94
CA GLU A 29 5.13 -22.69 8.26
C GLU A 29 5.46 -22.57 6.77
N ALA A 30 6.74 -22.56 6.40
CA ALA A 30 7.17 -22.57 5.00
C ALA A 30 6.80 -23.90 4.30
N TYR A 31 6.96 -25.04 4.98
CA TYR A 31 6.60 -26.36 4.47
C TYR A 31 5.07 -26.50 4.35
N SER A 32 4.32 -26.04 5.36
CA SER A 32 2.85 -26.04 5.33
C SER A 32 2.29 -25.08 4.28
N SER A 33 2.89 -23.90 4.10
CA SER A 33 2.52 -22.95 3.04
C SER A 33 2.87 -23.48 1.65
N GLY A 34 4.00 -24.20 1.51
CA GLY A 34 4.43 -24.86 0.28
C GLY A 34 3.51 -26.02 -0.12
N GLU A 35 3.22 -26.93 0.81
CA GLU A 35 2.26 -28.02 0.61
C GLU A 35 0.86 -27.49 0.27
N TRP A 36 0.45 -26.39 0.91
CA TRP A 36 -0.82 -25.74 0.59
C TRP A 36 -0.83 -25.14 -0.82
N LYS A 37 0.24 -24.43 -1.24
CA LYS A 37 0.37 -23.91 -2.60
C LYS A 37 0.33 -25.01 -3.64
N GLU A 38 1.00 -26.13 -3.40
CA GLU A 38 1.01 -27.29 -4.29
C GLU A 38 -0.39 -27.91 -4.40
N ARG A 39 -1.16 -27.96 -3.30
CA ARG A 39 -2.54 -28.45 -3.31
C ARG A 39 -3.51 -27.51 -4.01
N VAL A 40 -3.34 -26.20 -3.86
CA VAL A 40 -4.11 -25.19 -4.58
C VAL A 40 -3.80 -25.22 -6.07
N GLU A 41 -2.53 -25.34 -6.47
CA GLU A 41 -2.16 -25.52 -7.88
C GLU A 41 -2.72 -26.81 -8.48
N LYS A 42 -2.72 -27.91 -7.71
CA LYS A 42 -3.31 -29.20 -8.11
C LYS A 42 -4.83 -29.11 -8.28
N TRP A 43 -5.50 -28.31 -7.46
CA TRP A 43 -6.92 -27.99 -7.62
C TRP A 43 -7.18 -27.12 -8.86
N LYS A 44 -6.37 -26.09 -9.10
CA LYS A 44 -6.44 -25.23 -10.30
C LYS A 44 -6.26 -26.01 -11.59
N THR A 45 -5.27 -26.91 -11.65
CA THR A 45 -5.06 -27.79 -12.82
C THR A 45 -6.22 -28.77 -13.04
N ARG A 46 -6.95 -29.16 -11.99
CA ARG A 46 -8.16 -29.99 -12.11
C ARG A 46 -9.36 -29.19 -12.62
N GLN A 47 -9.48 -27.91 -12.25
CA GLN A 47 -10.51 -27.01 -12.79
C GLN A 47 -10.27 -26.68 -14.27
N GLU A 48 -9.01 -26.43 -14.67
CA GLU A 48 -8.65 -26.24 -16.09
C GLU A 48 -8.93 -27.49 -16.93
N LYS A 49 -8.66 -28.69 -16.37
CA LYS A 49 -9.04 -29.98 -17.00
C LYS A 49 -10.55 -30.20 -17.07
N LYS A 50 -11.36 -29.59 -16.19
CA LYS A 50 -12.84 -29.65 -16.26
C LYS A 50 -13.41 -28.82 -17.43
N GLY A 51 -12.63 -27.91 -18.03
CA GLY A 51 -13.00 -27.18 -19.25
C GLY A 51 -12.91 -28.00 -20.54
N LEU A 52 -12.25 -29.16 -20.50
CA LEU A 52 -12.10 -30.10 -21.61
C LEU A 52 -12.07 -31.51 -21.03
N VAL A 53 -13.22 -32.19 -21.08
CA VAL A 53 -13.44 -33.65 -21.05
C VAL A 53 -14.67 -33.98 -20.18
N ASN A 54 -15.78 -34.27 -20.87
CA ASN A 54 -16.83 -35.15 -20.36
C ASN A 54 -16.22 -36.53 -20.12
N THR A 55 -16.47 -37.14 -18.95
CA THR A 55 -16.86 -38.56 -18.73
C THR A 55 -16.52 -38.96 -17.27
N TYR A 56 -17.58 -39.37 -16.55
CA TYR A 56 -17.69 -40.20 -15.35
C TYR A 56 -16.41 -40.57 -14.55
N GLU A 57 -16.35 -40.18 -13.26
CA GLU A 57 -16.02 -41.05 -12.11
C GLU A 57 -16.09 -40.33 -10.74
N ALA A 58 -16.61 -41.06 -9.73
CA ALA A 58 -16.58 -40.89 -8.26
C ALA A 58 -17.13 -39.59 -7.60
N PRO A 59 -18.28 -39.65 -6.87
CA PRO A 59 -18.91 -38.46 -6.26
C PRO A 59 -18.52 -38.17 -4.80
N ASN A 60 -17.53 -38.84 -4.18
CA ASN A 60 -17.35 -38.77 -2.72
C ASN A 60 -16.16 -37.92 -2.22
N ASP A 61 -15.19 -37.58 -3.06
CA ASP A 61 -13.99 -36.83 -2.64
C ASP A 61 -14.13 -35.31 -2.87
N GLN A 62 -15.00 -34.89 -3.79
CA GLN A 62 -15.23 -33.48 -4.11
C GLN A 62 -16.09 -32.77 -3.06
N GLY A 63 -17.02 -33.47 -2.41
CA GLY A 63 -17.87 -32.91 -1.36
C GLY A 63 -17.10 -32.60 -0.08
N GLU A 64 -16.17 -33.47 0.32
CA GLU A 64 -15.36 -33.31 1.53
C GLU A 64 -14.31 -32.19 1.38
N GLU A 65 -13.67 -32.05 0.22
CA GLU A 65 -12.74 -30.94 -0.08
C GLU A 65 -13.46 -29.59 -0.12
N ASP A 66 -14.65 -29.50 -0.74
CA ASP A 66 -15.45 -28.28 -0.78
C ASP A 66 -15.99 -27.90 0.61
N GLU A 67 -16.37 -28.88 1.42
CA GLU A 67 -16.80 -28.67 2.81
C GLU A 67 -15.63 -28.20 3.70
N PHE A 68 -14.43 -28.75 3.49
CA PHE A 68 -13.21 -28.31 4.17
C PHE A 68 -12.80 -26.89 3.79
N LEU A 69 -12.80 -26.53 2.50
CA LEU A 69 -12.54 -25.17 2.02
C LEU A 69 -13.59 -24.17 2.52
N MET A 70 -14.86 -24.60 2.62
CA MET A 70 -15.92 -23.82 3.26
C MET A 70 -15.67 -23.61 4.76
N ALA A 71 -15.14 -24.61 5.47
CA ALA A 71 -14.78 -24.51 6.87
C ALA A 71 -13.58 -23.57 7.09
N GLU A 72 -12.55 -23.65 6.26
CA GLU A 72 -11.39 -22.76 6.29
C GLU A 72 -11.78 -21.32 5.92
N ALA A 73 -12.65 -21.15 4.93
CA ALA A 73 -13.23 -19.87 4.59
C ALA A 73 -14.12 -19.30 5.69
N ARG A 74 -14.49 -20.01 6.77
CA ARG A 74 -15.21 -19.46 7.94
C ARG A 74 -14.29 -18.96 9.04
N GLN A 75 -12.98 -19.22 8.94
CA GLN A 75 -12.00 -18.78 9.93
C GLN A 75 -11.85 -17.24 9.96
N PRO A 76 -11.34 -16.66 11.07
CA PRO A 76 -11.11 -15.23 11.13
C PRO A 76 -10.08 -14.78 10.08
N LEU A 77 -10.36 -13.64 9.45
CA LEU A 77 -9.52 -13.04 8.39
C LEU A 77 -8.28 -12.35 8.97
N TRP A 78 -8.28 -12.05 10.26
CA TRP A 78 -7.17 -11.47 10.99
C TRP A 78 -7.18 -11.93 12.45
N ARG A 79 -6.03 -11.90 13.12
CA ARG A 79 -5.92 -12.21 14.54
C ARG A 79 -5.17 -11.13 15.31
N LYS A 80 -5.51 -10.96 16.59
CA LYS A 80 -4.70 -10.21 17.55
C LYS A 80 -3.62 -11.14 18.09
N VAL A 81 -2.37 -10.74 17.94
CA VAL A 81 -1.23 -11.48 18.47
C VAL A 81 -0.77 -10.78 19.75
N PRO A 82 -0.88 -11.44 20.92
CA PRO A 82 -0.36 -10.88 22.15
C PRO A 82 1.17 -10.82 22.07
N ILE A 83 1.75 -9.72 22.57
CA ILE A 83 3.20 -9.64 22.73
C ILE A 83 3.60 -10.58 23.86
N SER A 84 4.68 -11.35 23.64
CA SER A 84 5.18 -12.30 24.63
C SER A 84 5.38 -11.64 26.01
N SER A 85 4.86 -12.30 27.05
CA SER A 85 4.89 -11.81 28.43
C SER A 85 6.30 -11.49 28.92
N SER A 86 7.31 -12.17 28.39
CA SER A 86 8.73 -11.97 28.74
C SER A 86 9.26 -10.60 28.31
N LYS A 87 8.70 -9.98 27.27
CA LYS A 87 9.13 -8.65 26.79
C LYS A 87 8.34 -7.52 27.44
N ILE A 88 7.03 -7.71 27.60
CA ILE A 88 6.13 -6.65 28.07
C ILE A 88 6.17 -6.47 29.59
N SER A 89 6.39 -7.53 30.36
CA SER A 89 6.38 -7.45 31.83
C SER A 89 7.57 -6.66 32.36
N PRO A 90 8.83 -6.88 31.91
CA PRO A 90 9.95 -6.04 32.31
C PRO A 90 9.76 -4.57 31.92
N TYR A 91 9.23 -4.31 30.72
CA TYR A 91 8.94 -2.95 30.26
C TYR A 91 7.98 -2.20 31.21
N ARG A 92 6.89 -2.85 31.62
CA ARG A 92 5.93 -2.27 32.58
C ARG A 92 6.54 -2.02 33.95
N ILE A 93 7.36 -2.96 34.45
CA ILE A 93 8.06 -2.80 35.73
C ILE A 93 8.99 -1.58 35.69
N VAL A 94 9.75 -1.40 34.61
CA VAL A 94 10.66 -0.25 34.45
C VAL A 94 9.89 1.08 34.40
N ILE A 95 8.74 1.13 33.73
CA ILE A 95 7.89 2.35 33.70
C ILE A 95 7.38 2.70 35.10
N VAL A 96 6.88 1.71 35.85
CA VAL A 96 6.38 1.92 37.22
C VAL A 96 7.51 2.36 38.15
N MET A 97 8.67 1.73 38.07
CA MET A 97 9.85 2.12 38.84
C MET A 97 10.27 3.57 38.51
N ARG A 98 10.27 3.96 37.23
CA ARG A 98 10.56 5.32 36.80
C ARG A 98 9.55 6.33 37.35
N LEU A 99 8.27 5.98 37.39
CA LEU A 99 7.24 6.82 38.00
C LEU A 99 7.50 7.05 39.49
N VAL A 100 7.87 5.99 40.23
CA VAL A 100 8.24 6.09 41.65
C VAL A 100 9.46 7.00 41.85
N ILE A 101 10.50 6.84 41.04
CA ILE A 101 11.69 7.70 41.08
C ILE A 101 11.33 9.17 40.80
N LEU A 102 10.47 9.44 39.82
CA LEU A 102 10.00 10.79 39.52
C LEU A 102 9.25 11.42 40.69
N ILE A 103 8.40 10.66 41.39
CA ILE A 103 7.68 11.15 42.58
C ILE A 103 8.67 11.57 43.67
N PHE A 104 9.69 10.75 43.94
CA PHE A 104 10.73 11.10 44.91
C PHE A 104 11.57 12.30 44.46
N PHE A 105 11.92 12.37 43.18
CA PHE A 105 12.64 13.49 42.58
C PHE A 105 11.87 14.80 42.76
N PHE A 106 10.58 14.85 42.39
CA PHE A 106 9.77 16.07 42.55
C PHE A 106 9.56 16.44 44.01
N ARG A 107 9.35 15.45 44.88
CA ARG A 107 9.27 15.71 46.32
C ARG A 107 10.54 16.38 46.85
N PHE A 108 11.71 15.83 46.50
CA PHE A 108 12.99 16.42 46.90
C PHE A 108 13.19 17.81 46.28
N ARG A 109 12.88 17.97 44.99
CA ARG A 109 13.06 19.21 44.24
C ARG A 109 12.20 20.36 44.79
N ILE A 110 10.96 20.08 45.20
CA ILE A 110 10.03 21.06 45.76
C ILE A 110 10.40 21.40 47.21
N LEU A 111 10.85 20.42 48.00
CA LEU A 111 11.24 20.63 49.40
C LEU A 111 12.62 21.30 49.57
N THR A 112 13.40 21.40 48.49
CA THR A 112 14.75 21.99 48.52
C THR A 112 14.81 23.22 47.59
N PRO A 113 14.26 24.37 48.01
CA PRO A 113 14.32 25.61 47.23
C PRO A 113 15.74 26.17 47.17
N ALA A 114 16.12 26.74 46.01
CA ALA A 114 17.35 27.50 45.88
C ALA A 114 17.06 28.97 46.19
N GLU A 115 17.34 29.39 47.42
CA GLU A 115 17.01 30.72 47.94
C GLU A 115 17.80 31.84 47.23
N ASP A 116 19.05 31.57 46.82
CA ASP A 116 19.91 32.53 46.12
C ASP A 116 19.39 32.93 44.72
N ALA A 117 18.55 32.11 44.11
CA ALA A 117 18.05 32.30 42.75
C ALA A 117 16.60 31.80 42.58
N TYR A 118 15.72 32.22 43.47
CA TYR A 118 14.34 31.74 43.55
C TYR A 118 13.54 31.81 42.23
N PRO A 119 13.60 32.91 41.43
CA PRO A 119 12.88 32.95 40.15
C PRO A 119 13.36 31.90 39.14
N LEU A 120 14.68 31.67 39.06
CA LEU A 120 15.26 30.65 38.18
C LEU A 120 14.87 29.24 38.64
N TRP A 121 14.91 29.00 39.96
CA TRP A 121 14.44 27.76 40.55
C TRP A 121 12.97 27.49 40.23
N LEU A 122 12.10 28.49 40.40
CA LEU A 122 10.66 28.37 40.15
C LEU A 122 10.36 28.03 38.69
N ILE A 123 11.01 28.73 37.74
CA ILE A 123 10.86 28.45 36.30
C ILE A 123 11.33 27.03 35.98
N SER A 124 12.48 26.61 36.52
CA SER A 124 13.00 25.24 36.35
C SER A 124 12.02 24.19 36.86
N VAL A 125 11.47 24.35 38.07
CA VAL A 125 10.52 23.40 38.66
C VAL A 125 9.23 23.31 37.83
N ILE A 126 8.70 24.43 37.37
CA ILE A 126 7.50 24.46 36.51
C ILE A 126 7.76 23.70 35.19
N CYS A 127 8.90 23.96 34.54
CA CYS A 127 9.28 23.26 33.32
C CYS A 127 9.44 21.74 33.54
N GLU A 128 10.09 21.33 34.63
CA GLU A 128 10.28 19.93 34.99
C GLU A 128 8.94 19.21 35.24
N ILE A 129 8.03 19.84 35.99
CA ILE A 129 6.68 19.31 36.24
C ILE A 129 5.92 19.15 34.91
N TRP A 130 6.02 20.13 34.01
CA TRP A 130 5.39 20.06 32.69
C TRP A 130 5.94 18.90 31.85
N PHE A 131 7.27 18.71 31.83
CA PHE A 131 7.89 17.57 31.15
C PHE A 131 7.48 16.23 31.74
N ALA A 132 7.37 16.12 33.07
CA ALA A 132 6.92 14.89 33.69
C ALA A 132 5.45 14.58 33.40
N LEU A 133 4.58 15.59 33.42
CA LEU A 133 3.18 15.42 33.03
C LEU A 133 3.08 14.96 31.56
N SER A 134 3.82 15.62 30.66
CA SER A 134 3.91 15.23 29.25
C SER A 134 4.39 13.79 29.09
N TRP A 135 5.44 13.39 29.81
CA TRP A 135 5.95 12.01 29.77
C TRP A 135 4.93 10.99 30.28
N ILE A 136 4.24 11.26 31.40
CA ILE A 136 3.20 10.36 31.94
C ILE A 136 2.08 10.17 30.91
N LEU A 137 1.58 11.27 30.35
CA LEU A 137 0.53 11.25 29.32
C LEU A 137 0.97 10.49 28.05
N ASP A 138 2.25 10.58 27.68
CA ASP A 138 2.81 9.85 26.54
C ASP A 138 3.02 8.34 26.80
N GLN A 139 3.30 7.94 28.05
CA GLN A 139 3.51 6.53 28.39
C GLN A 139 2.22 5.74 28.54
N PHE A 140 1.12 6.33 29.03
CA PHE A 140 -0.13 5.60 29.26
C PHE A 140 -0.69 4.92 28.00
N PRO A 141 -0.74 5.55 26.82
CA PRO A 141 -1.17 4.89 25.59
C PRO A 141 -0.30 3.69 25.19
N LYS A 142 0.96 3.64 25.61
CA LYS A 142 1.93 2.58 25.26
C LYS A 142 1.85 1.35 26.18
N TRP A 143 0.94 1.33 27.15
CA TRP A 143 0.87 0.26 28.15
C TRP A 143 0.36 -1.09 27.61
N PHE A 144 -0.52 -1.06 26.61
CA PHE A 144 -1.12 -2.23 25.98
C PHE A 144 -0.87 -2.25 24.46
N PRO A 145 0.38 -2.47 24.02
CA PRO A 145 0.66 -2.69 22.61
C PRO A 145 0.00 -3.99 22.12
N ILE A 146 -0.55 -3.96 20.91
CA ILE A 146 -1.26 -5.08 20.28
C ILE A 146 -0.71 -5.28 18.88
N ASN A 147 -0.25 -6.49 18.57
CA ASN A 147 0.09 -6.88 17.21
C ASN A 147 -1.13 -7.48 16.51
N ARG A 148 -1.19 -7.31 15.19
CA ARG A 148 -2.25 -7.86 14.35
C ARG A 148 -1.63 -8.50 13.12
N GLU A 149 -2.19 -9.63 12.72
CA GLU A 149 -1.80 -10.36 11.52
C GLU A 149 -3.03 -10.58 10.64
N THR A 150 -2.84 -10.51 9.33
CA THR A 150 -3.87 -10.68 8.30
C THR A 150 -3.63 -11.94 7.49
N TYR A 151 -4.72 -12.58 7.05
CA TYR A 151 -4.67 -13.81 6.26
C TYR A 151 -5.32 -13.59 4.90
N LEU A 152 -4.50 -13.28 3.90
CA LEU A 152 -4.95 -12.97 2.55
C LEU A 152 -5.56 -14.17 1.83
N ASP A 153 -5.03 -15.36 2.07
CA ASP A 153 -5.51 -16.59 1.45
C ASP A 153 -6.97 -16.88 1.84
N ARG A 154 -7.32 -16.65 3.11
CA ARG A 154 -8.69 -16.80 3.63
C ARG A 154 -9.65 -15.75 3.05
N LEU A 155 -9.15 -14.53 2.80
CA LEU A 155 -9.94 -13.49 2.15
C LEU A 155 -10.28 -13.91 0.72
N SER A 156 -9.29 -14.40 -0.03
CA SER A 156 -9.48 -14.86 -1.40
C SER A 156 -10.43 -16.07 -1.47
N LEU A 157 -10.27 -17.07 -0.60
CA LEU A 157 -11.18 -18.22 -0.53
C LEU A 157 -12.64 -17.84 -0.23
N ARG A 158 -12.85 -16.76 0.53
CA ARG A 158 -14.20 -16.31 0.92
C ARG A 158 -14.86 -15.39 -0.11
N PHE A 159 -14.10 -14.47 -0.71
CA PHE A 159 -14.66 -13.38 -1.52
C PHE A 159 -14.20 -13.38 -2.99
N ASP A 160 -13.16 -14.14 -3.34
CA ASP A 160 -12.52 -14.19 -4.66
C ASP A 160 -12.44 -15.65 -5.15
N ARG A 161 -13.60 -16.34 -5.19
CA ARG A 161 -13.68 -17.73 -5.63
C ARG A 161 -13.64 -17.82 -7.15
N GLU A 162 -12.73 -18.64 -7.68
CA GLU A 162 -12.64 -18.89 -9.12
C GLU A 162 -13.96 -19.50 -9.63
N GLY A 163 -14.58 -18.87 -10.65
CA GLY A 163 -15.86 -19.28 -11.24
C GLY A 163 -17.11 -18.58 -10.68
N GLU A 164 -17.00 -17.86 -9.56
CA GLU A 164 -18.07 -16.98 -9.04
C GLU A 164 -17.74 -15.51 -9.29
N PRO A 165 -18.75 -14.61 -9.36
CA PRO A 165 -18.49 -13.18 -9.41
C PRO A 165 -17.77 -12.73 -8.14
N ASN A 166 -16.77 -11.86 -8.29
CA ASN A 166 -15.94 -11.41 -7.19
C ASN A 166 -16.78 -10.55 -6.20
N LYS A 167 -16.80 -10.97 -4.93
CA LYS A 167 -17.58 -10.37 -3.84
C LYS A 167 -16.80 -9.33 -3.03
N LEU A 168 -15.58 -9.00 -3.44
CA LEU A 168 -14.78 -7.94 -2.83
C LEU A 168 -15.47 -6.59 -3.01
N ALA A 169 -15.39 -5.76 -1.98
CA ALA A 169 -15.99 -4.44 -1.98
C ALA A 169 -15.20 -3.47 -2.88
N PRO A 170 -15.86 -2.55 -3.59
CA PRO A 170 -15.18 -1.48 -4.33
C PRO A 170 -14.37 -0.55 -3.40
N VAL A 171 -13.27 0.00 -3.93
CA VAL A 171 -12.38 0.95 -3.26
C VAL A 171 -12.06 2.10 -4.20
N ASP A 172 -12.27 3.32 -3.70
CA ASP A 172 -11.82 4.53 -4.40
C ASP A 172 -10.57 5.10 -3.74
N PHE A 173 -9.54 5.30 -4.54
CA PHE A 173 -8.27 5.91 -4.15
C PHE A 173 -8.31 7.39 -4.43
N PHE A 174 -7.99 8.20 -3.44
CA PHE A 174 -7.94 9.65 -3.56
C PHE A 174 -6.49 10.13 -3.48
N VAL A 175 -6.06 10.85 -4.52
CA VAL A 175 -4.77 11.53 -4.59
C VAL A 175 -5.03 13.01 -4.73
N SER A 176 -4.49 13.84 -3.85
CA SER A 176 -4.60 15.30 -3.93
C SER A 176 -3.26 15.94 -4.25
N THR A 177 -3.22 16.86 -5.19
CA THR A 177 -2.06 17.71 -5.47
C THR A 177 -2.48 19.17 -5.57
N VAL A 178 -1.55 20.07 -5.24
CA VAL A 178 -1.83 21.51 -5.13
C VAL A 178 -1.18 22.30 -6.26
N ASP A 179 0.07 22.00 -6.61
CA ASP A 179 0.82 22.76 -7.60
C ASP A 179 1.93 21.89 -8.21
N PRO A 180 1.87 21.58 -9.52
CA PRO A 180 2.87 20.75 -10.17
C PRO A 180 4.25 21.42 -10.30
N LEU A 181 4.39 22.72 -9.98
CA LEU A 181 5.70 23.36 -9.88
C LEU A 181 6.40 23.11 -8.52
N LYS A 182 5.62 22.86 -7.46
CA LYS A 182 6.16 22.51 -6.14
C LYS A 182 6.43 21.01 -6.04
N GLU A 183 5.55 20.22 -6.63
CA GLU A 183 5.60 18.76 -6.65
C GLU A 183 5.81 18.31 -8.09
N PRO A 184 7.00 17.78 -8.45
CA PRO A 184 7.25 17.32 -9.81
C PRO A 184 6.15 16.37 -10.30
N PRO A 185 5.52 16.61 -11.46
CA PRO A 185 4.35 15.84 -11.91
C PRO A 185 4.67 14.36 -12.14
N ILE A 186 5.95 14.03 -12.38
CA ILE A 186 6.44 12.65 -12.45
C ILE A 186 6.21 11.87 -11.15
N ILE A 187 6.28 12.52 -9.97
CA ILE A 187 6.04 11.86 -8.69
C ILE A 187 4.56 11.47 -8.58
N THR A 188 3.66 12.40 -8.89
CA THR A 188 2.21 12.14 -8.95
C THR A 188 1.89 11.03 -9.95
N ALA A 189 2.52 11.04 -11.13
CA ALA A 189 2.35 9.98 -12.13
C ALA A 189 2.78 8.60 -11.60
N ASN A 190 3.92 8.52 -10.90
CA ASN A 190 4.38 7.27 -10.28
C ASN A 190 3.41 6.74 -9.22
N THR A 191 2.88 7.63 -8.38
CA THR A 191 1.87 7.29 -7.39
C THR A 191 0.60 6.76 -8.05
N VAL A 192 0.09 7.45 -9.09
CA VAL A 192 -1.08 6.99 -9.86
C VAL A 192 -0.83 5.63 -10.51
N LEU A 193 0.34 5.42 -11.14
CA LEU A 193 0.70 4.14 -11.75
C LEU A 193 0.76 3.00 -10.71
N SER A 194 1.23 3.28 -9.50
CA SER A 194 1.25 2.31 -8.40
C SER A 194 -0.17 1.92 -7.97
N ILE A 195 -1.11 2.87 -7.95
CA ILE A 195 -2.53 2.64 -7.62
C ILE A 195 -3.21 1.82 -8.70
N LEU A 196 -3.01 2.16 -9.98
CA LEU A 196 -3.64 1.44 -11.10
C LEU A 196 -3.14 -0.01 -11.25
N SER A 197 -2.01 -0.35 -10.63
CA SER A 197 -1.38 -1.68 -10.71
C SER A 197 -1.46 -2.50 -9.41
N VAL A 198 -2.35 -2.13 -8.48
CA VAL A 198 -2.65 -2.92 -7.28
C VAL A 198 -3.22 -4.31 -7.62
N ASP A 199 -2.99 -5.27 -6.72
CA ASP A 199 -3.55 -6.61 -6.83
C ASP A 199 -4.98 -6.61 -6.27
N TYR A 200 -5.91 -6.12 -7.09
CA TYR A 200 -7.34 -6.10 -6.83
C TYR A 200 -8.12 -6.17 -8.16
N PRO A 201 -9.40 -6.60 -8.15
CA PRO A 201 -10.21 -6.63 -9.37
C PRO A 201 -10.34 -5.23 -10.00
N VAL A 202 -10.15 -5.15 -11.32
CA VAL A 202 -10.10 -3.87 -12.06
C VAL A 202 -11.41 -3.08 -11.97
N GLU A 203 -12.53 -3.78 -11.95
CA GLU A 203 -13.88 -3.21 -11.82
C GLU A 203 -14.19 -2.65 -10.42
N LYS A 204 -13.36 -3.01 -9.42
CA LYS A 204 -13.55 -2.62 -8.01
C LYS A 204 -12.57 -1.53 -7.58
N VAL A 205 -11.63 -1.13 -8.42
CA VAL A 205 -10.67 -0.07 -8.11
C VAL A 205 -10.94 1.14 -8.99
N SER A 206 -11.03 2.30 -8.36
CA SER A 206 -11.03 3.58 -9.06
C SER A 206 -10.01 4.52 -8.43
N CYS A 207 -9.30 5.28 -9.26
CA CYS A 207 -8.34 6.28 -8.84
C CYS A 207 -8.87 7.67 -9.19
N TYR A 208 -8.97 8.54 -8.19
CA TYR A 208 -9.37 9.93 -8.33
C TYR A 208 -8.19 10.83 -7.99
N VAL A 209 -7.85 11.73 -8.92
CA VAL A 209 -6.80 12.73 -8.75
C VAL A 209 -7.47 14.09 -8.66
N SER A 210 -7.40 14.72 -7.48
CA SER A 210 -7.85 16.09 -7.26
C SER A 210 -6.71 17.07 -7.51
N ASP A 211 -6.97 18.05 -8.38
CA ASP A 211 -6.05 19.14 -8.70
C ASP A 211 -6.58 20.45 -8.14
N ASP A 212 -5.95 20.93 -7.06
CA ASP A 212 -6.28 22.24 -6.50
C ASP A 212 -5.65 23.40 -7.30
N GLY A 213 -4.70 23.13 -8.19
CA GLY A 213 -4.04 24.13 -9.03
C GLY A 213 -4.77 24.42 -10.34
N ALA A 214 -5.69 23.54 -10.77
CA ALA A 214 -6.33 23.55 -12.08
C ALA A 214 -5.31 23.73 -13.23
N SER A 215 -4.20 23.01 -13.14
CA SER A 215 -3.04 23.20 -14.02
C SER A 215 -3.12 22.29 -15.25
N MET A 216 -2.98 22.89 -16.43
CA MET A 216 -2.89 22.14 -17.69
C MET A 216 -1.73 21.13 -17.68
N LEU A 217 -0.62 21.44 -16.99
CA LEU A 217 0.52 20.53 -16.89
C LEU A 217 0.14 19.19 -16.25
N LEU A 218 -0.65 19.20 -15.18
CA LEU A 218 -1.08 17.97 -14.52
C LEU A 218 -2.10 17.22 -15.37
N PHE A 219 -3.01 17.94 -16.02
CA PHE A 219 -3.97 17.37 -16.95
C PHE A 219 -3.28 16.60 -18.10
N ASP A 220 -2.30 17.23 -18.75
CA ASP A 220 -1.52 16.58 -19.81
C ASP A 220 -0.65 15.43 -19.26
N THR A 221 -0.07 15.60 -18.07
CA THR A 221 0.70 14.53 -17.39
C THR A 221 -0.17 13.30 -17.15
N LEU A 222 -1.41 13.45 -16.69
CA LEU A 222 -2.32 12.33 -16.45
C LEU A 222 -2.75 11.65 -17.75
N ALA A 223 -2.89 12.40 -18.84
CA ALA A 223 -3.14 11.81 -20.17
C ALA A 223 -1.99 10.90 -20.62
N GLU A 224 -0.74 11.39 -20.54
CA GLU A 224 0.46 10.60 -20.83
C GLU A 224 0.61 9.41 -19.86
N THR A 225 0.28 9.61 -18.59
CA THR A 225 0.31 8.56 -17.56
C THR A 225 -0.72 7.46 -17.87
N ALA A 226 -1.92 7.84 -18.32
CA ALA A 226 -2.94 6.89 -18.73
C ALA A 226 -2.48 6.06 -19.94
N GLU A 227 -1.81 6.66 -20.93
CA GLU A 227 -1.24 5.89 -22.05
C GLU A 227 -0.17 4.92 -21.58
N PHE A 228 0.76 5.37 -20.72
CA PHE A 228 1.81 4.50 -20.18
C PHE A 228 1.25 3.37 -19.30
N ALA A 229 0.21 3.64 -18.52
CA ALA A 229 -0.46 2.65 -17.68
C ALA A 229 -0.95 1.43 -18.47
N ARG A 230 -1.38 1.62 -19.73
CA ARG A 230 -1.83 0.53 -20.62
C ARG A 230 -0.76 -0.51 -20.91
N ARG A 231 0.52 -0.13 -20.82
CA ARG A 231 1.67 -1.02 -21.00
C ARG A 231 2.24 -1.48 -19.65
N TRP A 232 2.27 -0.57 -18.67
CA TRP A 232 2.82 -0.84 -17.34
C TRP A 232 1.97 -1.79 -16.49
N VAL A 233 0.64 -1.61 -16.45
CA VAL A 233 -0.27 -2.43 -15.62
C VAL A 233 -0.22 -3.92 -15.98
N PRO A 234 -0.35 -4.34 -17.26
CA PRO A 234 -0.25 -5.76 -17.60
C PRO A 234 1.13 -6.33 -17.31
N PHE A 235 2.21 -5.58 -17.58
CA PHE A 235 3.57 -5.99 -17.21
C PHE A 235 3.72 -6.22 -15.70
N CYS A 236 3.22 -5.27 -14.90
CA CYS A 236 3.18 -5.38 -13.45
C CYS A 236 2.46 -6.64 -12.99
N LYS A 237 1.25 -6.87 -13.48
CA LYS A 237 0.42 -8.01 -13.06
C LYS A 237 1.02 -9.35 -13.50
N LYS A 238 1.46 -9.45 -14.76
CA LYS A 238 2.05 -10.66 -15.36
C LYS A 238 3.30 -11.16 -14.64
N TYR A 239 4.17 -10.25 -14.22
CA TYR A 239 5.46 -10.60 -13.59
C TYR A 239 5.46 -10.43 -12.07
N SER A 240 4.33 -10.01 -11.48
CA SER A 240 4.18 -9.72 -10.05
C SER A 240 5.40 -8.95 -9.49
N ILE A 241 5.77 -7.87 -10.17
CA ILE A 241 6.90 -7.04 -9.76
C ILE A 241 6.50 -6.10 -8.63
N GLU A 242 7.43 -5.81 -7.73
CA GLU A 242 7.28 -4.86 -6.64
C GLU A 242 8.59 -4.06 -6.49
N PRO A 243 8.53 -2.77 -6.12
CA PRO A 243 7.33 -1.93 -5.93
C PRO A 243 6.62 -1.64 -7.25
N ARG A 244 5.37 -1.19 -7.16
CA ARG A 244 4.52 -0.90 -8.34
C ARG A 244 4.77 0.46 -8.99
N ALA A 245 5.52 1.33 -8.32
CA ALA A 245 5.94 2.62 -8.85
C ALA A 245 7.20 2.45 -9.72
N PRO A 246 7.16 2.79 -11.03
CA PRO A 246 8.24 2.48 -11.96
C PRO A 246 9.56 3.21 -11.67
N GLU A 247 9.55 4.48 -11.24
CA GLU A 247 10.77 5.21 -10.87
C GLU A 247 11.53 4.47 -9.78
N PHE A 248 10.82 4.11 -8.71
CA PHE A 248 11.40 3.41 -7.57
C PHE A 248 11.83 1.99 -7.95
N TYR A 249 11.02 1.26 -8.72
CA TYR A 249 11.36 -0.08 -9.19
C TYR A 249 12.63 -0.12 -10.05
N PHE A 250 12.76 0.79 -11.04
CA PHE A 250 13.91 0.78 -11.94
C PHE A 250 15.18 1.36 -11.31
N ASN A 251 15.06 2.16 -10.24
CA ASN A 251 16.19 2.71 -9.49
C ASN A 251 16.71 1.77 -8.38
N GLN A 252 16.01 0.67 -8.09
CA GLN A 252 16.50 -0.32 -7.13
C GLN A 252 17.79 -1.00 -7.62
N LYS A 253 18.79 -1.03 -6.74
CA LYS A 253 20.08 -1.72 -6.97
C LYS A 253 20.07 -3.21 -6.60
N MET A 254 18.92 -3.73 -6.16
CA MET A 254 18.77 -5.14 -5.80
C MET A 254 18.75 -6.03 -7.05
N ASP A 255 19.03 -7.32 -6.86
CA ASP A 255 18.95 -8.30 -7.95
C ASP A 255 17.49 -8.47 -8.40
N TYR A 256 17.19 -7.91 -9.57
CA TYR A 256 15.86 -7.93 -10.18
C TYR A 256 15.50 -9.27 -10.82
N LEU A 257 16.43 -10.22 -10.90
CA LEU A 257 16.18 -11.58 -11.40
C LEU A 257 15.81 -12.57 -10.30
N LYS A 258 15.97 -12.18 -9.03
CA LYS A 258 15.66 -13.03 -7.89
C LYS A 258 14.18 -13.46 -7.94
N ASP A 259 13.96 -14.77 -7.81
CA ASP A 259 12.64 -15.41 -7.77
C ASP A 259 11.80 -15.24 -9.07
N LYS A 260 12.42 -14.86 -10.19
CA LYS A 260 11.74 -14.73 -11.50
C LYS A 260 11.97 -15.97 -12.36
N VAL A 261 10.91 -16.77 -12.53
CA VAL A 261 10.93 -18.02 -13.30
C VAL A 261 10.61 -17.86 -14.78
N GLN A 262 10.00 -16.73 -15.19
CA GLN A 262 9.55 -16.55 -16.58
C GLN A 262 10.72 -16.19 -17.53
N ALA A 263 10.94 -17.03 -18.55
CA ALA A 263 12.03 -16.87 -19.52
C ALA A 263 11.98 -15.56 -20.33
N THR A 264 10.79 -15.00 -20.58
CA THR A 264 10.61 -13.75 -21.33
C THR A 264 10.87 -12.49 -20.49
N PHE A 265 10.99 -12.62 -19.16
CA PHE A 265 11.08 -11.48 -18.25
C PHE A 265 12.22 -10.51 -18.58
N VAL A 266 13.40 -11.02 -18.93
CA VAL A 266 14.57 -10.18 -19.22
C VAL A 266 14.34 -9.30 -20.45
N LYS A 267 13.71 -9.86 -21.49
CA LYS A 267 13.41 -9.15 -22.73
C LYS A 267 12.33 -8.09 -22.47
N ASP A 268 11.23 -8.48 -21.84
CA ASP A 268 10.08 -7.59 -21.59
C ASP A 268 10.46 -6.48 -20.62
N ARG A 269 11.22 -6.78 -19.56
CA ARG A 269 11.73 -5.76 -18.62
C ARG A 269 12.60 -4.73 -19.32
N ARG A 270 13.46 -5.16 -20.25
CA ARG A 270 14.32 -4.23 -21.01
C ARG A 270 13.51 -3.35 -21.95
N ALA A 271 12.49 -3.90 -22.61
CA ALA A 271 11.57 -3.13 -23.43
C ALA A 271 10.81 -2.10 -22.57
N MET A 272 10.21 -2.55 -21.46
CA MET A 272 9.46 -1.70 -20.53
C MET A 272 10.32 -0.59 -19.92
N LYS A 273 11.60 -0.87 -19.60
CA LYS A 273 12.52 0.17 -19.12
C LYS A 273 12.72 1.27 -20.18
N ARG A 274 12.84 0.93 -21.46
CA ARG A 274 12.97 1.93 -22.54
C ARG A 274 11.69 2.77 -22.67
N GLU A 275 10.53 2.12 -22.67
CA GLU A 275 9.24 2.82 -22.71
C GLU A 275 9.07 3.78 -21.52
N TYR A 276 9.54 3.37 -20.34
CA TYR A 276 9.52 4.24 -19.15
C TYR A 276 10.45 5.44 -19.28
N GLU A 277 11.66 5.27 -19.80
CA GLU A 277 12.57 6.41 -20.05
C GLU A 277 11.99 7.37 -21.11
N GLU A 278 11.37 6.85 -22.17
CA GLU A 278 10.66 7.68 -23.15
C GLU A 278 9.48 8.44 -22.52
N PHE A 279 8.73 7.78 -21.65
CA PHE A 279 7.67 8.43 -20.86
C PHE A 279 8.24 9.56 -19.99
N LYS A 280 9.35 9.34 -19.28
CA LYS A 280 10.03 10.40 -18.50
C LYS A 280 10.43 11.58 -19.37
N VAL A 281 10.96 11.33 -20.57
CA VAL A 281 11.32 12.39 -21.52
C VAL A 281 10.08 13.19 -21.94
N ARG A 282 8.95 12.54 -22.24
CA ARG A 282 7.69 13.23 -22.58
C ARG A 282 7.18 14.09 -21.42
N ILE A 283 7.17 13.57 -20.19
CA ILE A 283 6.78 14.35 -19.00
C ILE A 283 7.72 15.55 -18.81
N ASN A 284 9.04 15.37 -18.95
CA ASN A 284 10.00 16.47 -18.83
C ASN A 284 9.79 17.54 -19.92
N ALA A 285 9.41 17.14 -21.14
CA ALA A 285 9.05 18.07 -22.20
C ALA A 285 7.79 18.89 -21.85
N LEU A 286 6.78 18.26 -21.24
CA LEU A 286 5.59 18.95 -20.74
C LEU A 286 5.94 19.95 -19.62
N VAL A 287 6.79 19.55 -18.67
CA VAL A 287 7.27 20.44 -17.60
C VAL A 287 8.02 21.65 -18.17
N ALA A 288 8.92 21.43 -19.12
CA ALA A 288 9.65 22.51 -19.77
C ALA A 288 8.73 23.45 -20.57
N LYS A 289 7.70 22.91 -21.23
CA LYS A 289 6.66 23.71 -21.92
C LYS A 289 5.86 24.54 -20.92
N ALA A 290 5.47 23.95 -19.79
CA ALA A 290 4.67 24.61 -18.75
C ALA A 290 5.36 25.78 -18.06
N GLN A 291 6.70 25.81 -18.03
CA GLN A 291 7.47 26.95 -17.49
C GLN A 291 7.29 28.23 -18.33
N LYS A 292 7.00 28.10 -19.63
CA LYS A 292 6.77 29.22 -20.53
C LYS A 292 5.28 29.47 -20.65
N LYS A 293 4.71 30.16 -19.66
CA LYS A 293 3.28 30.50 -19.67
C LYS A 293 2.97 31.43 -20.86
N PRO A 294 2.09 31.05 -21.80
CA PRO A 294 1.65 31.93 -22.87
C PRO A 294 0.88 33.14 -22.32
N GLU A 295 1.08 34.31 -22.93
CA GLU A 295 0.40 35.56 -22.50
C GLU A 295 -1.12 35.47 -22.68
N GLU A 296 -1.58 34.83 -23.76
CA GLU A 296 -3.00 34.60 -24.07
C GLU A 296 -3.65 33.48 -23.22
N GLY A 297 -2.86 32.82 -22.36
CA GLY A 297 -3.30 31.68 -21.58
C GLY A 297 -3.14 30.34 -22.31
N TRP A 298 -3.34 29.27 -21.55
CA TRP A 298 -3.25 27.90 -22.06
C TRP A 298 -4.43 27.58 -22.97
N VAL A 299 -4.15 26.78 -24.00
CA VAL A 299 -5.12 26.34 -25.02
C VAL A 299 -5.04 24.82 -25.10
N MET A 300 -6.19 24.16 -25.14
CA MET A 300 -6.31 22.71 -25.28
C MET A 300 -5.96 22.26 -26.71
N GLN A 301 -5.81 20.95 -26.91
CA GLN A 301 -5.45 20.40 -28.23
C GLN A 301 -6.52 20.65 -29.30
N ASP A 302 -7.77 20.83 -28.90
CA ASP A 302 -8.91 21.16 -29.77
C ASP A 302 -9.00 22.65 -30.14
N GLY A 303 -8.06 23.48 -29.64
CA GLY A 303 -8.04 24.92 -29.87
C GLY A 303 -8.91 25.73 -28.91
N SER A 304 -9.61 25.10 -27.97
CA SER A 304 -10.40 25.81 -26.96
C SER A 304 -9.50 26.36 -25.83
N PRO A 305 -9.86 27.50 -25.20
CA PRO A 305 -9.09 28.03 -24.07
C PRO A 305 -9.20 27.12 -22.84
N TRP A 306 -8.10 26.90 -22.14
CA TRP A 306 -8.08 26.10 -20.90
C TRP A 306 -8.98 26.75 -19.82
N PRO A 307 -9.99 26.04 -19.29
CA PRO A 307 -10.92 26.62 -18.32
C PRO A 307 -10.24 27.04 -17.00
N GLY A 308 -9.12 26.40 -16.64
CA GLY A 308 -8.32 26.69 -15.45
C GLY A 308 -7.27 27.80 -15.60
N ASN A 309 -7.35 28.64 -16.64
CA ASN A 309 -6.36 29.71 -16.88
C ASN A 309 -6.23 30.70 -15.71
N ASN A 310 -7.32 30.93 -14.97
CA ASN A 310 -7.33 31.68 -13.72
C ASN A 310 -7.54 30.75 -12.52
N THR A 311 -6.51 30.55 -11.71
CA THR A 311 -6.54 29.64 -10.56
C THR A 311 -7.49 30.09 -9.43
N ARG A 312 -7.91 31.36 -9.41
CA ARG A 312 -8.87 31.90 -8.44
C ARG A 312 -10.31 31.94 -8.94
N ASP A 313 -10.52 31.84 -10.24
CA ASP A 313 -11.82 31.92 -10.88
C ASP A 313 -11.87 30.97 -12.09
N HIS A 314 -12.32 29.74 -11.85
CA HIS A 314 -12.49 28.73 -12.89
C HIS A 314 -13.66 27.80 -12.57
N PRO A 315 -14.35 27.28 -13.60
CA PRO A 315 -15.38 26.27 -13.41
C PRO A 315 -14.76 24.94 -12.93
N GLY A 316 -15.59 24.10 -12.32
CA GLY A 316 -15.19 22.72 -12.01
C GLY A 316 -15.01 21.90 -13.29
N MET A 317 -14.02 21.00 -13.29
CA MET A 317 -13.70 20.13 -14.42
C MET A 317 -13.62 18.68 -13.94
N ILE A 318 -14.23 17.76 -14.67
CA ILE A 318 -14.13 16.33 -14.41
C ILE A 318 -13.78 15.65 -15.74
N GLN A 319 -12.72 14.85 -15.74
CA GLN A 319 -12.29 14.09 -16.90
C GLN A 319 -12.03 12.63 -16.50
N VAL A 320 -12.53 11.69 -17.30
CA VAL A 320 -12.23 10.25 -17.14
C VAL A 320 -11.23 9.85 -18.23
N TYR A 321 -10.08 9.29 -17.84
CA TYR A 321 -9.02 8.87 -18.77
C TYR A 321 -9.06 7.37 -19.06
N LEU A 322 -9.25 6.56 -18.02
CA LEU A 322 -9.31 5.10 -18.08
C LEU A 322 -10.61 4.60 -17.44
N GLY A 323 -11.07 3.43 -17.83
CA GLY A 323 -12.30 2.80 -17.33
C GLY A 323 -12.99 1.96 -18.41
N SER A 324 -14.20 1.46 -18.10
CA SER A 324 -14.99 0.59 -18.99
C SER A 324 -15.42 1.23 -20.32
N GLU A 325 -15.51 2.56 -20.37
CA GLU A 325 -15.76 3.33 -21.61
C GLU A 325 -14.45 3.90 -22.21
N GLY A 326 -13.31 3.63 -21.58
CA GLY A 326 -12.00 4.18 -21.93
C GLY A 326 -11.14 3.22 -22.75
N ALA A 327 -9.84 3.53 -22.81
CA ALA A 327 -8.88 2.73 -23.54
C ALA A 327 -8.56 1.41 -22.80
N LEU A 328 -8.64 0.29 -23.51
CA LEU A 328 -8.19 -1.02 -23.04
C LEU A 328 -6.66 -1.11 -23.00
N ASP A 329 -6.12 -2.03 -22.20
CA ASP A 329 -4.69 -2.31 -22.19
C ASP A 329 -4.21 -2.94 -23.52
N VAL A 330 -2.89 -3.17 -23.64
CA VAL A 330 -2.31 -3.78 -24.85
C VAL A 330 -2.73 -5.24 -25.08
N GLU A 331 -3.30 -5.90 -24.08
CA GLU A 331 -3.83 -7.27 -24.15
C GLU A 331 -5.36 -7.28 -24.37
N GLY A 332 -6.00 -6.11 -24.51
CA GLY A 332 -7.45 -5.97 -24.68
C GLY A 332 -8.27 -6.08 -23.40
N LYS A 333 -7.66 -5.95 -22.21
CA LYS A 333 -8.33 -6.00 -20.91
C LYS A 333 -8.63 -4.60 -20.37
N GLU A 334 -9.65 -4.51 -19.53
CA GLU A 334 -10.01 -3.26 -18.84
C GLU A 334 -8.97 -2.86 -17.78
N LEU A 335 -8.82 -1.55 -17.60
CA LEU A 335 -7.98 -0.93 -16.59
C LEU A 335 -8.84 -0.24 -15.52
N PRO A 336 -8.35 -0.11 -14.28
CA PRO A 336 -9.04 0.64 -13.25
C PRO A 336 -9.36 2.07 -13.70
N LYS A 337 -10.49 2.61 -13.24
CA LYS A 337 -10.92 3.95 -13.63
C LYS A 337 -9.91 5.00 -13.15
N LEU A 338 -9.57 5.97 -13.99
CA LEU A 338 -8.77 7.14 -13.62
C LEU A 338 -9.56 8.41 -13.88
N VAL A 339 -9.91 9.12 -12.82
CA VAL A 339 -10.76 10.31 -12.85
C VAL A 339 -9.96 11.52 -12.36
N TYR A 340 -9.81 12.53 -13.20
CA TYR A 340 -9.30 13.84 -12.82
C TYR A 340 -10.46 14.73 -12.39
N VAL A 341 -10.27 15.44 -11.27
CA VAL A 341 -11.24 16.38 -10.73
C VAL A 341 -10.53 17.68 -10.37
N SER A 342 -10.99 18.79 -10.93
CA SER A 342 -10.69 20.13 -10.47
C SER A 342 -11.98 20.78 -9.96
N ARG A 343 -11.93 21.38 -8.78
CA ARG A 343 -13.11 21.98 -8.14
C ARG A 343 -13.33 23.38 -8.69
N GLU A 344 -14.60 23.79 -8.75
CA GLU A 344 -14.91 25.19 -9.00
C GLU A 344 -14.36 26.09 -7.88
N LYS A 345 -13.75 27.22 -8.27
CA LYS A 345 -13.29 28.26 -7.36
C LYS A 345 -13.75 29.62 -7.89
N ARG A 346 -14.20 30.48 -6.97
CA ARG A 346 -14.64 31.84 -7.27
C ARG A 346 -13.99 32.83 -6.29
N PRO A 347 -13.68 34.07 -6.73
CA PRO A 347 -13.20 35.11 -5.84
C PRO A 347 -14.20 35.36 -4.69
N GLY A 348 -13.69 35.51 -3.47
CA GLY A 348 -14.53 35.74 -2.27
C GLY A 348 -15.07 34.48 -1.60
N TYR A 349 -14.88 33.28 -2.18
CA TYR A 349 -15.29 32.01 -1.57
C TYR A 349 -14.09 31.29 -0.92
N GLN A 350 -14.23 30.92 0.35
CA GLN A 350 -13.21 30.16 1.06
C GLN A 350 -13.24 28.69 0.62
N HIS A 351 -12.10 28.16 0.15
CA HIS A 351 -12.04 26.85 -0.51
C HIS A 351 -11.43 25.72 0.36
N HIS A 352 -11.00 26.03 1.59
CA HIS A 352 -10.55 25.08 2.61
C HIS A 352 -9.40 24.12 2.21
N LYS A 353 -8.56 24.51 1.24
CA LYS A 353 -7.38 23.75 0.78
C LYS A 353 -7.70 22.25 0.61
N LYS A 354 -6.85 21.35 1.15
CA LYS A 354 -6.98 19.89 1.11
C LYS A 354 -8.29 19.37 1.70
N ALA A 355 -8.80 19.94 2.80
CA ALA A 355 -10.07 19.49 3.39
C ALA A 355 -11.24 19.67 2.43
N GLY A 356 -11.29 20.82 1.74
CA GLY A 356 -12.29 21.05 0.71
C GLY A 356 -12.13 20.14 -0.51
N ALA A 357 -10.88 19.83 -0.89
CA ALA A 357 -10.57 18.94 -2.00
C ALA A 357 -11.08 17.51 -1.74
N MET A 358 -10.70 16.96 -0.58
CA MET A 358 -11.14 15.63 -0.15
C MET A 358 -12.66 15.53 -0.03
N ASN A 359 -13.32 16.52 0.55
CA ASN A 359 -14.78 16.52 0.67
C ASN A 359 -15.49 16.59 -0.69
N ALA A 360 -14.90 17.27 -1.69
CA ALA A 360 -15.45 17.28 -3.03
C ALA A 360 -15.25 15.93 -3.73
N LEU A 361 -14.07 15.31 -3.58
CA LEU A 361 -13.81 13.96 -4.09
C LEU A 361 -14.82 12.94 -3.55
N VAL A 362 -15.14 12.99 -2.25
CA VAL A 362 -16.18 12.13 -1.65
C VAL A 362 -17.53 12.30 -2.39
N ARG A 363 -17.94 13.54 -2.66
CA ARG A 363 -19.22 13.81 -3.36
C ARG A 363 -19.19 13.36 -4.81
N VAL A 364 -18.08 13.55 -5.51
CA VAL A 364 -17.92 13.15 -6.91
C VAL A 364 -17.86 11.62 -7.03
N SER A 365 -17.09 10.95 -6.18
CA SER A 365 -17.02 9.48 -6.08
C SER A 365 -18.39 8.87 -5.78
N ALA A 366 -19.15 9.45 -4.84
CA ALA A 366 -20.51 8.98 -4.52
C ALA A 366 -21.47 8.96 -5.73
N VAL A 367 -21.26 9.83 -6.73
CA VAL A 367 -22.07 9.88 -7.95
C VAL A 367 -21.53 8.95 -9.04
N LEU A 368 -20.21 8.84 -9.19
CA LEU A 368 -19.58 8.11 -10.31
C LEU A 368 -19.42 6.61 -10.07
N THR A 369 -19.09 6.21 -8.84
CA THR A 369 -18.70 4.82 -8.50
C THR A 369 -19.36 4.34 -7.21
N ASN A 370 -19.60 5.25 -6.26
CA ASN A 370 -20.22 4.99 -4.97
C ASN A 370 -19.54 3.85 -4.19
N ALA A 371 -18.21 3.87 -4.12
CA ALA A 371 -17.45 2.86 -3.38
C ALA A 371 -17.69 3.02 -1.85
N PRO A 372 -17.90 1.90 -1.12
CA PRO A 372 -18.10 1.95 0.34
C PRO A 372 -16.82 2.27 1.12
N PHE A 373 -15.65 2.07 0.52
CA PHE A 373 -14.35 2.29 1.13
C PHE A 373 -13.53 3.30 0.32
N LEU A 374 -12.90 4.22 1.05
CA LEU A 374 -12.07 5.28 0.50
C LEU A 374 -10.65 5.13 1.05
N LEU A 375 -9.66 5.22 0.18
CA LEU A 375 -8.26 5.18 0.55
C LEU A 375 -7.59 6.49 0.15
N ASN A 376 -7.18 7.28 1.14
CA ASN A 376 -6.50 8.55 0.92
C ASN A 376 -4.97 8.34 0.82
N LEU A 377 -4.36 8.87 -0.24
CA LEU A 377 -2.92 8.90 -0.45
C LEU A 377 -2.46 10.30 -0.85
N ASP A 378 -1.29 10.68 -0.36
CA ASP A 378 -0.63 11.90 -0.77
C ASP A 378 0.17 11.65 -2.06
N CYS A 379 0.42 12.68 -2.86
CA CYS A 379 1.02 12.53 -4.19
C CYS A 379 2.45 11.95 -4.17
N ASP A 380 3.15 12.08 -3.06
CA ASP A 380 4.50 11.57 -2.79
C ASP A 380 4.52 10.17 -2.16
N HIS A 381 3.36 9.59 -1.83
CA HIS A 381 3.24 8.27 -1.25
C HIS A 381 2.67 7.26 -2.25
N TYR A 382 3.48 6.27 -2.62
CA TYR A 382 3.10 5.21 -3.55
C TYR A 382 2.82 3.88 -2.82
N ILE A 383 2.14 2.98 -3.51
CA ILE A 383 1.86 1.63 -2.99
C ILE A 383 3.08 0.75 -3.21
N ASN A 384 3.77 0.43 -2.11
CA ASN A 384 4.94 -0.45 -2.14
C ASN A 384 4.55 -1.92 -2.38
N ASN A 385 3.73 -2.50 -1.47
CA ASN A 385 3.19 -3.84 -1.59
C ASN A 385 1.81 -3.80 -2.24
N SER A 386 1.64 -4.52 -3.35
CA SER A 386 0.38 -4.55 -4.10
C SER A 386 -0.79 -5.18 -3.36
N LYS A 387 -0.53 -5.92 -2.28
CA LYS A 387 -1.51 -6.59 -1.43
C LYS A 387 -2.08 -5.71 -0.32
N ALA A 388 -1.57 -4.49 -0.13
CA ALA A 388 -2.00 -3.60 0.95
C ALA A 388 -3.52 -3.37 0.99
N VAL A 389 -4.15 -3.29 -0.19
CA VAL A 389 -5.62 -3.13 -0.32
C VAL A 389 -6.35 -4.36 0.21
N ARG A 390 -5.88 -5.56 -0.15
CA ARG A 390 -6.44 -6.83 0.35
C ARG A 390 -6.22 -6.97 1.86
N GLU A 391 -5.06 -6.54 2.38
CA GLU A 391 -4.79 -6.52 3.82
C GLU A 391 -5.78 -5.62 4.57
N ALA A 392 -6.10 -4.44 4.03
CA ALA A 392 -7.12 -3.56 4.60
C ALA A 392 -8.51 -4.24 4.62
N MET A 393 -8.85 -4.95 3.53
CA MET A 393 -10.12 -5.67 3.43
C MET A 393 -10.24 -6.83 4.39
N CYS A 394 -9.15 -7.49 4.80
CA CYS A 394 -9.19 -8.49 5.87
C CYS A 394 -9.79 -7.94 7.17
N PHE A 395 -9.55 -6.66 7.48
CA PHE A 395 -10.14 -6.02 8.66
C PHE A 395 -11.56 -5.51 8.40
N LEU A 396 -11.75 -4.78 7.29
CA LEU A 396 -12.99 -4.05 7.01
C LEU A 396 -14.14 -4.96 6.56
N MET A 397 -13.83 -6.08 5.90
CA MET A 397 -14.82 -7.07 5.44
C MET A 397 -15.02 -8.22 6.44
N ASP A 398 -14.41 -8.15 7.63
CA ASP A 398 -14.67 -9.13 8.69
C ASP A 398 -16.14 -9.02 9.16
N PRO A 399 -16.96 -10.10 9.07
CA PRO A 399 -18.36 -10.06 9.49
C PRO A 399 -18.58 -9.68 10.95
N GLN A 400 -17.64 -10.01 11.84
CA GLN A 400 -17.76 -9.79 13.29
C GLN A 400 -17.30 -8.38 13.71
N PHE A 401 -16.19 -7.92 13.13
CA PHE A 401 -15.52 -6.68 13.54
C PHE A 401 -15.60 -5.55 12.51
N GLY A 402 -15.75 -5.85 11.22
CA GLY A 402 -15.72 -4.86 10.14
C GLY A 402 -16.72 -3.72 10.34
N LYS A 403 -17.94 -4.04 10.81
CA LYS A 403 -18.99 -3.04 11.12
C LYS A 403 -18.65 -2.06 12.25
N LYS A 404 -17.63 -2.37 13.06
CA LYS A 404 -17.17 -1.54 14.19
C LYS A 404 -15.90 -0.74 13.85
N LEU A 405 -15.34 -0.93 12.67
CA LEU A 405 -14.12 -0.27 12.22
C LEU A 405 -14.48 0.90 11.29
N CYS A 406 -13.80 2.03 11.46
CA CYS A 406 -13.98 3.21 10.63
C CYS A 406 -12.84 3.41 9.62
N TYR A 407 -11.59 3.10 10.00
CA TYR A 407 -10.44 3.18 9.12
C TYR A 407 -9.35 2.18 9.53
N VAL A 408 -8.47 1.86 8.58
CA VAL A 408 -7.23 1.10 8.82
C VAL A 408 -6.05 2.03 8.52
N GLN A 409 -5.29 2.38 9.56
CA GLN A 409 -4.10 3.21 9.40
C GLN A 409 -2.89 2.34 9.07
N PHE A 410 -2.25 2.63 7.94
CA PHE A 410 -0.96 2.05 7.59
C PHE A 410 0.20 2.90 8.11
N PRO A 411 1.31 2.30 8.55
CA PRO A 411 2.52 3.03 8.89
C PRO A 411 3.14 3.63 7.63
N GLN A 412 3.30 4.95 7.60
CA GLN A 412 4.04 5.63 6.54
C GLN A 412 5.53 5.43 6.78
N ARG A 413 6.23 4.91 5.76
CA ARG A 413 7.68 4.73 5.76
C ARG A 413 8.25 5.58 4.63
N PHE A 414 9.37 6.23 4.89
CA PHE A 414 10.04 7.11 3.95
C PHE A 414 11.32 6.44 3.46
N ASP A 415 11.55 6.51 2.15
CA ASP A 415 12.79 6.08 1.51
C ASP A 415 13.81 7.23 1.54
N GLY A 416 15.11 6.91 1.56
CA GLY A 416 16.22 7.87 1.70
C GLY A 416 17.09 7.99 0.46
#